data_AF-A0A7J8L6Q5-F1
#
_entry.id   AF-A0A7J8L6Q5-F1
#
_cell.length_a   1.000
_cell.length_b   1.000
_cell.length_c   1.000
_cell.angle_alpha   90.00
_cell.angle_beta   90.00
_cell.angle_gamma   90.00
#
_symmetry.space_group_name_H-M   'P 1'
#
loop_
_entity.id
_entity.type
_entity.pdbx_description
1 polymer ?
#
loop_
_entity_poly.entity_id
_entity_poly.type
_entity_poly.pdbx_seq_one_letter_code
_entity_poly.pdbx_strand_id
1 'polypeptide(L)'
;VVLAAQLFCWTGQFIGHGVFEKRAPALLDNLVQAFLMAPFFVLLEVLQSLFGYEPYPGFHARVKAKIEAEIKEWKDKKQKKNS
;
A
#
# COMPACT_ATOMS: atom_id res chain seq x y z
N VAL A 1 -6.53 31.26 -19.65
CA VAL A 1 -6.80 30.96 -18.22
C VAL A 1 -6.99 29.46 -17.97
N VAL A 2 -7.88 28.77 -18.69
CA VAL A 2 -8.18 27.34 -18.48
C VAL A 2 -6.98 26.40 -18.72
N LEU A 3 -6.18 26.65 -19.76
CA LEU A 3 -5.01 25.81 -20.10
C LEU A 3 -3.88 25.87 -19.06
N ALA A 4 -3.64 27.05 -18.47
CA ALA A 4 -2.63 27.22 -17.43
C ALA A 4 -3.05 26.51 -16.13
N ALA A 5 -4.33 26.57 -15.79
CA ALA A 5 -4.88 25.83 -14.66
C ALA A 5 -4.81 24.31 -14.87
N GLN A 6 -5.08 23.82 -16.08
CA GLN A 6 -4.96 22.39 -16.41
C GLN A 6 -3.53 21.88 -16.30
N LEU A 7 -2.54 22.62 -16.81
CA LEU A 7 -1.13 22.28 -16.66
C LEU A 7 -0.71 22.27 -15.19
N PHE A 8 -1.09 23.27 -14.40
CA PHE A 8 -0.76 23.30 -12.96
C PHE A 8 -1.43 22.16 -12.17
N CYS A 9 -2.72 21.89 -12.43
CA CYS A 9 -3.44 20.83 -11.75
C CYS A 9 -2.90 19.44 -12.12
N TRP A 10 -2.55 19.22 -13.39
CA TRP A 10 -1.95 17.98 -13.86
C TRP A 10 -0.51 17.79 -13.33
N THR A 11 0.29 18.86 -13.30
CA THR A 11 1.66 18.82 -12.75
C THR A 11 1.63 18.57 -11.24
N GLY A 12 0.67 19.16 -10.53
CA GLY A 12 0.42 18.88 -9.11
C GLY A 12 -0.04 17.44 -8.86
N GLN A 13 -0.89 16.87 -9.73
CA GLN A 13 -1.25 15.44 -9.68
C GLN A 13 -0.04 14.53 -9.88
N PHE A 14 0.83 14.85 -10.84
CA PHE A 14 2.01 14.04 -11.16
C PHE A 14 3.09 14.14 -10.07
N ILE A 15 3.30 15.34 -9.52
CA ILE A 15 4.24 15.57 -8.40
C ILE A 15 3.70 14.94 -7.12
N GLY A 16 2.39 15.07 -6.85
CA GLY A 16 1.74 14.43 -5.71
C GLY A 16 1.88 12.91 -5.75
N HIS A 17 1.61 12.28 -6.90
CA HIS A 17 1.78 10.82 -7.06
C HIS A 17 3.27 10.41 -7.03
N GLY A 18 4.12 11.11 -7.78
CA GLY A 18 5.52 10.74 -7.94
C GLY A 18 6.40 10.97 -6.71
N VAL A 19 6.08 11.97 -5.87
CA VAL A 19 6.83 12.25 -4.63
C VAL A 19 6.39 11.36 -3.48
N PHE A 20 5.12 10.96 -3.43
CA PHE A 20 4.61 10.06 -2.38
C PHE A 20 4.95 8.59 -2.65
N GLU A 21 5.24 8.21 -3.90
CA GLU A 21 5.62 6.85 -4.29
C GLU A 21 7.12 6.72 -4.60
N LYS A 22 7.98 6.98 -3.62
CA LYS A 22 9.41 6.62 -3.67
C LYS A 22 9.69 5.10 -3.51
N ARG A 23 8.77 4.22 -3.93
CA ARG A 23 9.02 2.78 -4.07
C ARG A 23 8.50 2.26 -5.41
N ALA A 24 9.46 1.92 -6.24
CA ALA A 24 9.30 1.29 -7.53
C ALA A 24 8.74 -0.16 -7.43
N PRO A 25 8.62 -0.84 -8.57
CA PRO A 25 7.42 -1.38 -9.18
C PRO A 25 7.09 -2.78 -8.63
N ALA A 26 5.89 -2.90 -8.06
CA ALA A 26 5.20 -4.12 -7.62
C ALA A 26 3.88 -3.70 -6.93
N LEU A 27 3.93 -2.56 -6.22
CA LEU A 27 2.75 -1.84 -5.74
C LEU A 27 1.96 -1.22 -6.90
N LEU A 28 2.62 -0.69 -7.93
CA LEU A 28 1.95 -0.09 -9.09
C LEU A 28 1.27 -1.11 -10.04
N ASP A 29 1.68 -2.37 -10.03
CA ASP A 29 0.98 -3.45 -10.77
C ASP A 29 -0.33 -3.87 -10.10
N ASN A 30 -0.47 -3.63 -8.79
CA ASN A 30 -1.65 -3.95 -7.99
C ASN A 30 -2.11 -2.72 -7.17
N LEU A 31 -1.89 -1.49 -7.67
CA LEU A 31 -2.12 -0.28 -6.87
C LEU A 31 -3.59 -0.09 -6.58
N VAL A 32 -4.41 -0.35 -7.59
CA VAL A 32 -5.87 -0.33 -7.46
C VAL A 32 -6.30 -1.33 -6.40
N GLN A 33 -5.73 -2.53 -6.39
CA GLN A 33 -6.01 -3.54 -5.38
C GLN A 33 -5.55 -3.08 -3.99
N ALA A 34 -4.32 -2.58 -3.84
CA ALA A 34 -3.81 -2.10 -2.56
C ALA A 34 -4.59 -0.89 -2.03
N PHE A 35 -4.99 0.02 -2.91
CA PHE A 35 -5.76 1.22 -2.57
C PHE A 35 -7.20 0.88 -2.18
N LEU A 36 -7.82 -0.11 -2.84
CA LEU A 36 -9.11 -0.64 -2.43
C LEU A 36 -9.00 -1.40 -1.12
N MET A 37 -7.96 -2.22 -0.92
CA MET A 37 -7.81 -3.08 0.26
C MET A 37 -7.35 -2.32 1.51
N ALA A 38 -6.62 -1.22 1.38
CA ALA A 38 -6.07 -0.46 2.52
C ALA A 38 -7.15 0.10 3.46
N PRO A 39 -8.25 0.73 2.98
CA PRO A 39 -9.38 1.10 3.82
C PRO A 39 -10.00 -0.09 4.56
N PHE A 40 -10.16 -1.24 3.89
CA PHE A 40 -10.69 -2.45 4.55
C PHE A 40 -9.73 -2.98 5.60
N PHE A 41 -8.42 -2.91 5.37
CA PHE A 41 -7.41 -3.36 6.32
C PHE A 41 -7.47 -2.54 7.61
N VAL A 42 -7.50 -1.20 7.49
CA VAL A 42 -7.61 -0.29 8.65
C VAL A 42 -8.95 -0.50 9.37
N LEU A 43 -10.05 -0.67 8.62
CA LEU A 43 -11.35 -0.95 9.20
C LEU A 43 -11.34 -2.25 10.02
N LEU A 44 -10.79 -3.33 9.45
CA LEU A 44 -10.68 -4.62 10.13
C LEU A 44 -9.76 -4.56 11.36
N GLU A 45 -8.65 -3.80 11.28
CA GLU A 45 -7.74 -3.59 12.41
C GLU A 45 -8.41 -2.81 13.56
N VAL A 46 -9.21 -1.79 13.23
CA VAL A 46 -9.99 -1.02 14.22
C VAL A 46 -11.09 -1.88 14.83
N LEU A 47 -11.83 -2.64 14.02
CA LEU A 47 -12.82 -3.59 14.51
C LEU A 47 -12.19 -4.67 15.40
N GLN A 48 -11.02 -5.18 15.03
CA GLN A 48 -10.31 -6.16 15.84
C GLN A 48 -9.80 -5.54 17.15
N SER A 49 -9.26 -4.32 17.11
CA SER A 49 -8.70 -3.64 18.29
C SER A 49 -9.76 -3.14 19.27
N LEU A 50 -10.90 -2.66 18.77
CA LEU A 50 -11.95 -2.07 19.61
C LEU A 50 -13.06 -3.07 19.98
N PHE A 51 -13.40 -4.00 19.09
CA PHE A 51 -14.51 -4.95 19.28
C PHE A 51 -14.03 -6.40 19.42
N GLY A 52 -12.73 -6.67 19.30
CA GLY A 52 -12.21 -8.04 19.30
C GLY A 52 -12.71 -8.86 18.10
N TYR A 53 -13.11 -8.20 17.02
CA TYR A 53 -13.67 -8.84 15.84
C TYR A 53 -12.63 -9.73 15.16
N GLU A 54 -12.86 -11.04 15.21
CA GLU A 54 -12.04 -12.04 14.54
C GLU A 54 -12.91 -12.76 13.48
N PRO A 55 -12.74 -12.46 12.18
CA PRO A 55 -13.59 -13.01 11.12
C PRO A 55 -13.62 -14.54 11.10
N TYR A 56 -12.50 -15.16 11.49
CA TYR A 56 -12.35 -16.59 11.69
C TYR A 56 -11.12 -16.84 12.59
N PRO A 57 -11.12 -17.94 13.36
CA PRO A 57 -10.04 -18.24 14.30
C PRO A 57 -8.67 -18.25 13.60
N GLY A 58 -7.76 -17.38 14.06
CA GLY A 58 -6.40 -17.26 13.54
C GLY A 58 -6.25 -16.36 12.30
N PHE A 59 -7.26 -15.58 11.92
CA PHE A 59 -7.17 -14.60 10.82
C PHE A 59 -5.97 -13.67 10.96
N HIS A 60 -5.84 -13.02 12.12
CA HIS A 60 -4.79 -12.03 12.37
C HIS A 60 -3.38 -12.63 12.27
N ALA A 61 -3.18 -13.84 12.80
CA ALA A 61 -1.92 -14.55 12.71
C ALA A 61 -1.53 -14.87 11.26
N ARG A 62 -2.50 -15.30 10.43
CA ARG A 62 -2.27 -15.58 9.00
C ARG A 62 -1.95 -14.32 8.20
N VAL A 63 -2.64 -13.22 8.49
CA VAL A 63 -2.39 -11.91 7.87
C VAL A 63 -0.97 -11.44 8.20
N LYS A 64 -0.59 -11.48 9.49
CA LYS A 64 0.74 -11.09 9.93
C LYS A 64 1.84 -11.94 9.31
N ALA A 65 1.65 -13.26 9.25
CA ALA A 65 2.61 -14.17 8.61
C ALA A 65 2.81 -13.87 7.11
N LYS A 66 1.73 -13.55 6.38
CA LYS A 66 1.83 -13.13 4.96
C LYS A 66 2.60 -11.81 4.81
N ILE A 67 2.31 -10.82 5.65
CA ILE A 67 3.00 -9.51 5.62
C ILE A 67 4.50 -9.69 5.90
N GLU A 68 4.86 -10.47 6.90
CA GLU A 68 6.27 -10.74 7.24
C GLU A 68 7.01 -11.45 6.11
N ALA A 69 6.38 -12.43 5.46
CA ALA A 69 6.95 -13.12 4.30
C ALA A 69 7.24 -12.16 3.14
N GLU A 70 6.25 -11.31 2.78
CA GLU A 70 6.40 -10.28 1.74
C GLU A 70 7.49 -9.25 2.06
N ILE A 71 7.58 -8.81 3.32
CA ILE A 71 8.65 -7.90 3.77
C ILE A 71 10.02 -8.56 3.64
N LYS A 72 10.14 -9.84 3.99
CA LYS A 72 11.38 -10.60 3.88
C LYS A 72 11.81 -10.73 2.42
N GLU A 73 10.91 -11.14 1.53
CA GLU A 73 11.19 -11.22 0.09
C GLU A 73 11.59 -9.86 -0.50
N TRP A 74 10.94 -8.78 -0.09
CA TRP A 74 11.30 -7.44 -0.53
C TRP A 74 12.70 -7.03 -0.06
N LYS A 75 13.07 -7.33 1.19
CA LYS A 75 14.42 -7.07 1.72
C LYS A 75 15.48 -7.86 0.96
N ASP A 76 15.23 -9.13 0.69
CA ASP A 76 16.13 -10.02 -0.06
C ASP A 76 16.34 -9.53 -1.50
N LYS A 77 15.24 -9.19 -2.21
CA LYS A 77 15.29 -8.60 -3.55
C LYS A 77 16.05 -7.27 -3.56
N LYS A 78 15.91 -6.45 -2.52
CA LYS A 78 16.63 -5.17 -2.41
C LYS A 78 18.13 -5.37 -2.17
N GLN A 79 18.54 -6.33 -1.36
CA GLN A 79 19.96 -6.66 -1.17
C GLN A 79 20.61 -7.18 -2.46
N LYS A 80 19.91 -8.04 -3.21
CA LYS A 80 20.39 -8.58 -4.50
C LYS A 80 20.52 -7.54 -5.62
N LYS A 81 19.75 -6.45 -5.55
CA LYS A 81 19.82 -5.33 -6.52
C LYS A 81 20.95 -4.33 -6.18
N ASN A 82 21.44 -4.36 -4.94
CA ASN A 82 22.47 -3.46 -4.43
C ASN A 82 23.87 -4.11 -4.35
N SER A 83 24.00 -5.40 -4.67
CA SER A 83 25.28 -6.13 -4.82
C SER A 83 25.57 -6.38 -6.28
#